data_AF-A0A3Q3EQY2-F1
#
_entry.id   AF-A0A3Q3EQY2-F1
#
_cell.length_a   1.000
_cell.length_b   1.000
_cell.length_c   1.000
_cell.angle_alpha   90.00
_cell.angle_beta   90.00
_cell.angle_gamma   90.00
#
_symmetry.space_group_name_H-M   'P 1'
#
loop_
_entity.id
_entity.type
_entity.pdbx_description
1 polymer ?
#
loop_
_entity_poly.entity_id
_entity_poly.type
_entity_poly.pdbx_seq_one_letter_code
_entity_poly.pdbx_strand_id
1 'polypeptide(L)'
;MANKEPMGFLQQLRQVAGRMSSGPRGAGTGLKLLIGAGALAYGVKEATYTVEGGHRAVIFNRIGGMEMNTVLAEGLHFRVPWFQYPIIYDIRARPRKISSLTGSKDLQMVNVTLRVLSRPLASNLPILYQQLGMDYDERVLPSIVNEVLKSVVAKFNASQLITQRAQLFFWSPFSDLNLKTN
;
A
#
# COMPACT_ATOMS: atom_id res chain seq x y z
N MET A 1 -14.91 -47.07 -26.45
CA MET A 1 -14.94 -45.99 -25.42
C MET A 1 -16.10 -45.07 -25.76
N ALA A 2 -17.17 -45.12 -24.97
CA ALA A 2 -18.46 -44.48 -25.29
C ALA A 2 -18.44 -42.98 -24.96
N ASN A 3 -18.69 -42.16 -25.99
CA ASN A 3 -18.90 -40.73 -25.92
C ASN A 3 -20.26 -40.47 -25.22
N LYS A 4 -20.26 -39.87 -24.02
CA LYS A 4 -21.48 -39.41 -23.34
C LYS A 4 -21.62 -37.91 -23.61
N GLU A 5 -22.62 -37.57 -24.42
CA GLU A 5 -22.92 -36.20 -24.82
C GLU A 5 -23.36 -35.29 -23.65
N PRO A 6 -23.10 -33.97 -23.71
CA PRO A 6 -23.52 -32.98 -22.71
C PRO A 6 -25.03 -32.59 -22.81
N MET A 7 -25.88 -33.48 -23.32
CA MET A 7 -27.29 -33.18 -23.65
C MET A 7 -28.25 -33.17 -22.44
N GLY A 8 -27.85 -33.73 -21.30
CA GLY A 8 -28.67 -33.73 -20.08
C GLY A 8 -28.68 -32.40 -19.34
N PHE A 9 -27.53 -31.72 -19.25
CA PHE A 9 -27.37 -30.49 -18.46
C PHE A 9 -28.11 -29.29 -19.09
N LEU A 10 -28.03 -29.14 -20.41
CA LEU A 10 -28.75 -28.09 -21.13
C LEU A 10 -30.28 -28.25 -21.07
N GLN A 11 -30.76 -29.50 -21.05
CA GLN A 11 -32.19 -29.78 -20.84
C GLN A 11 -32.62 -29.48 -19.41
N GLN A 12 -31.79 -29.79 -18.42
CA GLN A 12 -32.02 -29.44 -17.03
C GLN A 12 -32.08 -27.92 -16.82
N LEU A 13 -31.19 -27.16 -17.47
CA LEU A 13 -31.22 -25.69 -17.48
C LEU A 13 -32.49 -25.14 -18.15
N ARG A 14 -32.93 -25.71 -19.29
CA ARG A 14 -34.19 -25.32 -19.93
C ARG A 14 -35.42 -25.66 -19.10
N GLN A 15 -35.41 -26.78 -18.39
CA GLN A 15 -36.55 -27.24 -17.59
C GLN A 15 -36.68 -26.43 -16.29
N VAL A 16 -35.56 -26.02 -15.69
CA VAL A 16 -35.51 -25.05 -14.58
C VAL A 16 -35.94 -23.66 -15.06
N ALA A 17 -35.46 -23.21 -16.22
CA ALA A 17 -35.88 -21.94 -16.82
C ALA A 17 -37.38 -21.91 -17.18
N GLY A 18 -37.92 -23.02 -17.68
CA GLY A 18 -39.34 -23.15 -18.04
C GLY A 18 -40.30 -23.24 -16.83
N ARG A 19 -39.83 -23.74 -15.68
CA ARG A 19 -40.60 -23.68 -14.42
C ARG A 19 -40.52 -22.31 -13.73
N MET A 20 -39.55 -21.49 -14.10
CA MET A 20 -39.38 -20.14 -13.60
C MET A 20 -40.23 -19.11 -14.39
N SER A 21 -40.70 -19.48 -15.59
CA SER A 21 -41.61 -18.64 -16.41
C SER A 21 -43.10 -18.91 -16.17
N SER A 22 -43.48 -19.94 -15.43
CA SER A 22 -44.88 -20.34 -15.18
C SER A 22 -45.44 -19.95 -13.80
N GLY A 23 -44.72 -19.10 -13.04
CA GLY A 23 -45.24 -18.49 -11.82
C GLY A 23 -46.28 -17.37 -12.09
N PRO A 24 -47.15 -17.02 -11.14
CA PRO A 24 -48.18 -16.01 -11.31
C PRO A 24 -47.57 -14.69 -11.85
N ARG A 25 -48.30 -13.97 -12.71
CA ARG A 25 -47.82 -12.81 -13.51
C ARG A 25 -47.12 -11.67 -12.73
N GLY A 26 -47.09 -11.70 -11.40
CA GLY A 26 -46.30 -10.80 -10.54
C GLY A 26 -44.98 -11.38 -10.01
N ALA A 27 -44.80 -12.70 -9.99
CA ALA A 27 -43.61 -13.37 -9.45
C ALA A 27 -42.36 -13.10 -10.29
N GLY A 28 -42.49 -13.05 -11.62
CA GLY A 28 -41.37 -12.73 -12.52
C GLY A 28 -40.90 -11.27 -12.41
N THR A 29 -41.83 -10.34 -12.18
CA THR A 29 -41.51 -8.91 -11.99
C THR A 29 -40.90 -8.67 -10.60
N GLY A 30 -41.43 -9.34 -9.57
CA GLY A 30 -40.86 -9.30 -8.22
C GLY A 30 -39.43 -9.83 -8.17
N LEU A 31 -39.16 -10.95 -8.84
CA LEU A 31 -37.81 -11.51 -8.93
C LEU A 31 -36.83 -10.59 -9.67
N LYS A 32 -37.26 -9.95 -10.77
CA LYS A 32 -36.43 -8.97 -11.50
C LYS A 32 -36.11 -7.72 -10.66
N LEU A 33 -37.08 -7.20 -9.91
CA LEU A 33 -36.86 -6.07 -9.00
C LEU A 33 -35.92 -6.44 -7.87
N LEU A 34 -36.04 -7.65 -7.30
CA LEU A 34 -35.13 -8.15 -6.27
C LEU A 34 -33.70 -8.34 -6.79
N ILE A 35 -33.54 -8.88 -8.01
CA ILE A 35 -32.22 -9.00 -8.64
C ILE A 35 -31.64 -7.61 -8.95
N GLY A 36 -32.45 -6.68 -9.47
CA GLY A 36 -32.02 -5.30 -9.74
C GLY A 36 -31.61 -4.55 -8.46
N ALA A 37 -32.43 -4.64 -7.41
CA ALA A 37 -32.13 -4.04 -6.11
C ALA A 37 -30.89 -4.69 -5.46
N GLY A 38 -30.74 -6.01 -5.55
CA GLY A 38 -29.57 -6.73 -5.07
C GLY A 38 -28.29 -6.33 -5.81
N ALA A 39 -28.34 -6.19 -7.13
CA ALA A 39 -27.22 -5.73 -7.95
C ALA A 39 -26.81 -4.28 -7.62
N LEU A 40 -27.78 -3.39 -7.41
CA LEU A 40 -27.52 -2.00 -7.01
C LEU A 40 -26.92 -1.92 -5.60
N ALA A 41 -27.48 -2.65 -4.63
CA ALA A 41 -26.94 -2.71 -3.27
C ALA A 41 -25.51 -3.27 -3.24
N TYR A 42 -25.24 -4.30 -4.06
CA TYR A 42 -23.90 -4.85 -4.23
C TYR A 42 -22.94 -3.82 -4.86
N GLY A 43 -23.38 -3.10 -5.89
CA GLY A 43 -22.60 -2.04 -6.53
C GLY A 43 -22.24 -0.89 -5.59
N VAL A 44 -23.18 -0.44 -4.75
CA VAL A 44 -22.92 0.62 -3.74
C VAL A 44 -21.98 0.13 -2.65
N LYS A 45 -22.14 -1.11 -2.20
CA LYS A 45 -21.22 -1.73 -1.24
C LYS A 45 -19.80 -1.79 -1.79
N GLU A 46 -19.63 -2.20 -3.04
CA GLU A 46 -18.31 -2.32 -3.66
C GLU A 46 -17.68 -0.96 -3.99
N ALA A 47 -18.53 0.05 -4.24
CA ALA A 47 -18.13 1.44 -4.46
C ALA A 47 -17.73 2.17 -3.18
N THR A 48 -18.08 1.66 -2.00
CA THR A 48 -17.74 2.33 -0.73
C THR A 48 -16.46 1.74 -0.15
N TYR A 49 -15.52 2.58 0.23
CA TYR A 49 -14.34 2.17 0.99
C TYR A 49 -14.06 3.16 2.12
N THR A 50 -13.62 2.65 3.25
CA THR A 50 -13.31 3.46 4.43
C THR A 50 -11.81 3.46 4.64
N VAL A 51 -11.23 4.65 4.79
CA VAL A 51 -9.83 4.85 5.16
C VAL A 51 -9.76 5.04 6.66
N GLU A 52 -9.07 4.12 7.34
CA GLU A 52 -8.88 4.17 8.79
C GLU A 52 -8.00 5.34 9.23
N GLY A 53 -8.17 5.75 10.50
CA GLY A 53 -7.37 6.82 11.09
C GLY A 53 -5.88 6.49 11.11
N GLY A 54 -5.05 7.44 10.65
CA GLY A 54 -3.60 7.23 10.49
C GLY A 54 -3.19 6.48 9.22
N HIS A 55 -4.12 6.26 8.29
CA HIS A 55 -3.82 5.89 6.90
C HIS A 55 -4.18 7.02 5.95
N ARG A 56 -3.59 6.99 4.76
CA ARG A 56 -3.92 7.89 3.65
C ARG A 56 -4.11 7.07 2.39
N ALA A 57 -5.13 7.39 1.61
CA ALA A 57 -5.37 6.73 0.35
C ALA A 57 -4.97 7.62 -0.82
N VAL A 58 -4.36 7.00 -1.83
CA VAL A 58 -4.15 7.61 -3.14
C VAL A 58 -4.99 6.83 -4.14
N ILE A 59 -5.75 7.54 -4.99
CA ILE A 59 -6.56 6.90 -6.03
C ILE A 59 -5.75 6.79 -7.32
N PHE A 60 -5.71 5.57 -7.85
CA PHE A 60 -5.27 5.30 -9.21
C PHE A 60 -6.47 5.17 -10.14
N ASN A 61 -6.57 6.07 -11.12
CA ASN A 61 -7.57 6.01 -12.18
C ASN A 61 -7.00 5.26 -13.39
N ARG A 62 -7.75 4.27 -13.91
CA ARG A 62 -7.33 3.44 -15.04
C ARG A 62 -7.25 4.18 -16.38
N ILE A 63 -7.97 5.29 -16.54
CA ILE A 63 -7.98 6.12 -17.77
C ILE A 63 -7.09 7.37 -17.62
N GLY A 64 -7.02 7.95 -16.42
CA GLY A 64 -6.37 9.23 -16.13
C GLY A 64 -5.05 9.13 -15.35
N GLY A 65 -4.60 7.93 -15.00
CA GLY A 65 -3.40 7.73 -14.18
C GLY A 65 -3.61 8.02 -12.70
N MET A 66 -2.51 8.23 -11.97
CA MET A 66 -2.52 8.57 -10.54
C MET A 66 -2.99 10.01 -10.33
N GLU A 67 -3.96 10.23 -9.45
CA GLU A 67 -4.32 11.58 -9.02
C GLU A 67 -3.23 12.15 -8.10
N MET A 68 -2.40 13.06 -8.63
CA MET A 68 -1.28 13.64 -7.89
C MET A 68 -1.68 14.66 -6.81
N ASN A 69 -2.85 15.28 -6.96
CA ASN A 69 -3.28 16.39 -6.08
C ASN A 69 -4.33 15.96 -5.04
N THR A 70 -4.88 14.75 -5.15
CA THR A 70 -5.97 14.28 -4.29
C THR A 70 -5.48 13.20 -3.34
N VAL A 71 -4.90 13.60 -2.21
CA VAL A 71 -4.58 12.67 -1.12
C VAL A 71 -5.79 12.61 -0.20
N LEU A 72 -6.48 11.47 -0.20
CA LEU A 72 -7.69 11.31 0.58
C LEU A 72 -7.32 11.07 2.04
N ALA A 73 -7.89 11.93 2.90
CA ALA A 73 -7.79 11.80 4.34
C ALA A 73 -8.61 10.60 4.84
N GLU A 74 -8.47 10.29 6.13
CA GLU A 74 -9.34 9.33 6.82
C GLU A 74 -10.83 9.63 6.58
N GLY A 75 -11.65 8.59 6.47
CA GLY A 75 -13.09 8.73 6.23
C GLY A 75 -13.65 7.76 5.20
N LEU A 76 -14.97 7.86 4.99
CA LEU A 76 -15.70 7.08 4.00
C LEU A 76 -15.59 7.78 2.65
N HIS A 77 -15.02 7.07 1.68
CA HIS A 77 -14.83 7.55 0.33
C HIS A 77 -15.57 6.65 -0.65
N PHE A 78 -16.07 7.27 -1.71
CA PHE A 78 -16.69 6.55 -2.82
C PHE A 78 -15.68 6.38 -3.93
N ARG A 79 -15.57 5.16 -4.44
CA ARG A 79 -14.80 4.82 -5.64
C ARG A 79 -15.74 4.29 -6.70
N VAL A 80 -15.40 4.50 -7.97
CA VAL A 80 -16.04 3.78 -9.06
C VAL A 80 -15.38 2.40 -9.16
N PRO A 81 -16.08 1.30 -8.78
CA PRO A 81 -15.55 -0.04 -8.99
C PRO A 81 -15.21 -0.15 -10.49
N TRP A 82 -14.14 -0.84 -10.86
CA TRP A 82 -13.60 -0.95 -12.23
C TRP A 82 -12.61 0.13 -12.69
N PHE A 83 -12.86 1.41 -12.42
CA PHE A 83 -11.99 2.50 -12.92
C PHE A 83 -11.02 3.04 -11.87
N GLN A 84 -11.37 2.94 -10.59
CA GLN A 84 -10.62 3.53 -9.49
C GLN A 84 -10.13 2.47 -8.52
N TYR A 85 -8.82 2.47 -8.27
CA TYR A 85 -8.16 1.59 -7.32
C TYR A 85 -7.56 2.42 -6.19
N PRO A 86 -8.09 2.33 -4.96
CA PRO A 86 -7.51 3.01 -3.81
C PRO A 86 -6.28 2.23 -3.33
N ILE A 87 -5.15 2.93 -3.22
CA ILE A 87 -3.92 2.40 -2.62
C ILE A 87 -3.80 3.04 -1.24
N ILE A 88 -3.89 2.21 -0.20
CA ILE A 88 -3.88 2.66 1.18
C ILE A 88 -2.44 2.60 1.71
N TYR A 89 -1.98 3.73 2.22
CA TYR A 89 -0.68 3.91 2.84
C TYR A 89 -0.81 4.15 4.33
N ASP A 90 0.04 3.49 5.11
CA ASP A 90 0.25 3.81 6.52
C ASP A 90 1.23 4.99 6.63
N ILE A 91 0.76 6.09 7.24
CA ILE A 91 1.55 7.32 7.46
C ILE A 91 2.23 7.36 8.84
N ARG A 92 2.15 6.28 9.62
CA ARG A 92 2.77 6.19 10.94
C ARG A 92 4.27 5.94 10.81
N ALA A 93 5.02 6.40 11.82
CA ALA A 93 6.44 6.16 11.90
C ALA A 93 6.70 4.68 12.21
N ARG A 94 7.33 3.97 11.27
CA ARG A 94 7.71 2.57 11.45
C ARG A 94 9.19 2.45 11.79
N PRO A 95 9.54 1.74 12.87
CA PRO A 95 10.93 1.47 13.20
C PRO A 95 11.50 0.39 12.28
N ARG A 96 12.67 0.65 11.72
CA ARG A 96 13.43 -0.30 10.93
C ARG A 96 14.84 -0.44 11.47
N LYS A 97 15.30 -1.68 11.64
CA LYS A 97 16.69 -1.98 12.03
C LYS A 97 17.49 -2.32 10.79
N ILE A 98 18.61 -1.64 10.58
CA ILE A 98 19.51 -1.86 9.45
C ILE A 98 20.90 -2.11 10.03
N SER A 99 21.50 -3.23 9.68
CA SER A 99 22.87 -3.59 10.08
C SER A 99 23.79 -3.55 8.88
N SER A 100 24.97 -2.96 9.04
CA SER A 100 25.97 -2.82 7.99
C SER A 100 27.37 -3.07 8.54
N LEU A 101 28.18 -3.79 7.78
CA LEU A 101 29.60 -3.95 8.03
C LEU A 101 30.36 -2.84 7.28
N THR A 102 31.10 -2.00 8.02
CA THR A 102 31.78 -0.84 7.45
C THR A 102 33.18 -0.68 8.05
N GLY A 103 34.11 -0.10 7.27
CA GLY A 103 35.46 0.19 7.72
C GLY A 103 35.53 1.57 8.38
N SER A 104 36.15 1.65 9.55
CA SER A 104 36.46 2.90 10.24
C SER A 104 37.70 3.59 9.66
N LYS A 105 38.02 4.80 10.14
CA LYS A 105 39.19 5.58 9.70
C LYS A 105 40.52 4.85 9.88
N ASP A 106 40.61 4.06 10.93
CA ASP A 106 41.72 3.19 11.32
C ASP A 106 41.70 1.82 10.62
N LEU A 107 40.94 1.68 9.53
CA LEU A 107 40.79 0.47 8.71
C LEU A 107 40.29 -0.76 9.49
N GLN A 108 39.64 -0.54 10.62
CA GLN A 108 39.01 -1.62 11.38
C GLN A 108 37.61 -1.87 10.86
N MET A 109 37.27 -3.15 10.69
CA MET A 109 35.92 -3.56 10.28
C MET A 109 35.00 -3.54 11.49
N VAL A 110 33.96 -2.72 11.43
CA VAL A 110 32.98 -2.54 12.51
C VAL A 110 31.58 -2.91 11.98
N ASN A 111 30.87 -3.75 12.73
CA ASN A 111 29.47 -4.04 12.48
C ASN A 111 28.58 -3.06 13.24
N VAL A 112 27.86 -2.22 12.53
CA VAL A 112 26.99 -1.19 13.12
C VAL A 112 25.54 -1.52 12.82
N THR A 113 24.70 -1.50 13.84
CA THR A 113 23.24 -1.66 13.71
C THR A 113 22.53 -0.38 14.12
N LEU A 114 21.74 0.18 13.20
CA LEU A 114 20.97 1.40 13.42
C LEU A 114 19.47 1.10 13.41
N ARG A 115 18.73 1.77 14.29
CA ARG A 115 17.27 1.80 14.26
C ARG A 115 16.81 3.15 13.75
N VAL A 116 16.26 3.18 12.53
CA VAL A 116 15.74 4.39 11.90
C VAL A 116 14.22 4.37 12.01
N LEU A 117 13.64 5.49 12.44
CA LEU A 117 12.21 5.75 12.39
C LEU A 117 11.94 6.59 11.15
N SER A 118 11.11 6.09 10.24
CA SER A 118 10.72 6.80 9.02
C SER A 118 9.20 6.79 8.86
N ARG A 119 8.65 7.89 8.33
CA ARG A 119 7.24 8.01 7.95
C ARG A 119 7.15 8.70 6.59
N PRO A 120 6.23 8.28 5.70
CA PRO A 120 6.00 8.97 4.45
C PRO A 120 5.23 10.28 4.70
N LEU A 121 5.52 11.30 3.90
CA LEU A 121 4.79 12.57 3.95
C LEU A 121 3.49 12.45 3.16
N ALA A 122 2.35 12.75 3.78
CA ALA A 122 1.03 12.58 3.18
C ALA A 122 0.88 13.32 1.84
N SER A 123 1.39 14.56 1.74
CA SER A 123 1.31 15.37 0.51
C SER A 123 2.04 14.76 -0.69
N ASN A 124 3.07 13.95 -0.45
CA ASN A 124 3.96 13.44 -1.50
C ASN A 124 3.72 11.95 -1.80
N LEU A 125 2.68 11.34 -1.23
CA LEU A 125 2.34 9.92 -1.47
C LEU A 125 2.17 9.56 -2.95
N PRO A 126 1.53 10.39 -3.81
CA PRO A 126 1.39 10.05 -5.21
C PRO A 126 2.72 9.99 -5.95
N ILE A 127 3.64 10.94 -5.66
CA ILE A 127 4.98 10.97 -6.25
C ILE A 127 5.80 9.77 -5.74
N LEU A 128 5.73 9.49 -4.44
CA LEU A 128 6.40 8.36 -3.82
C LEU A 128 5.94 7.03 -4.44
N TYR A 129 4.64 6.82 -4.64
CA TYR A 129 4.14 5.61 -5.29
C TYR A 129 4.67 5.47 -6.73
N GLN A 130 4.70 6.56 -7.49
CA GLN A 130 5.18 6.51 -8.88
C GLN A 130 6.69 6.23 -8.99
N GLN A 131 7.50 6.81 -8.11
CA GLN A 131 8.95 6.68 -8.18
C GLN A 131 9.47 5.39 -7.52
N LEU A 132 8.88 5.02 -6.38
CA LEU A 132 9.43 4.00 -5.49
C LEU A 132 8.49 2.80 -5.30
N GLY A 133 7.19 2.97 -5.57
CA GLY A 133 6.16 1.96 -5.35
C GLY A 133 5.72 1.85 -3.89
N MET A 134 5.06 0.73 -3.56
CA MET A 134 4.63 0.43 -2.19
C MET A 134 5.82 0.07 -1.28
N ASP A 135 6.81 -0.64 -1.82
CA ASP A 135 7.95 -1.18 -1.08
C ASP A 135 9.14 -0.20 -1.00
N TYR A 136 8.84 1.10 -0.92
CA TYR A 136 9.86 2.14 -0.91
C TYR A 136 10.81 1.98 0.28
N ASP A 137 10.29 1.58 1.44
CA ASP A 137 11.07 1.41 2.65
C ASP A 137 12.06 0.24 2.55
N GLU A 138 11.70 -0.83 1.84
CA GLU A 138 12.56 -1.99 1.58
C GLU A 138 13.69 -1.72 0.61
N ARG A 139 13.44 -0.92 -0.42
CA ARG A 139 14.39 -0.75 -1.52
C ARG A 139 15.38 0.39 -1.30
N VAL A 140 14.90 1.56 -0.85
CA VAL A 140 15.76 2.75 -0.80
C VAL A 140 16.33 3.06 0.57
N LEU A 141 15.62 2.76 1.67
CA LEU A 141 16.13 3.09 3.00
C LEU A 141 17.44 2.35 3.33
N PRO A 142 17.58 1.04 3.09
CA PRO A 142 18.85 0.35 3.38
C PRO A 142 20.00 0.90 2.54
N SER A 143 19.73 1.23 1.27
CA SER A 143 20.74 1.74 0.35
C SER A 143 21.29 3.10 0.81
N ILE A 144 20.41 4.05 1.10
CA ILE A 144 20.80 5.40 1.55
C ILE A 144 21.46 5.34 2.93
N VAL A 145 20.89 4.57 3.87
CA VAL A 145 21.46 4.46 5.22
C VAL A 145 22.85 3.82 5.18
N ASN A 146 23.06 2.79 4.35
CA ASN A 146 24.37 2.18 4.18
C ASN A 146 25.39 3.14 3.58
N GLU A 147 25.00 3.95 2.60
CA GLU A 147 25.88 4.95 1.97
C GLU A 147 26.30 6.03 2.96
N VAL A 148 25.33 6.63 3.65
CA VAL A 148 25.59 7.66 4.66
C VAL A 148 26.41 7.09 5.81
N LEU A 149 26.06 5.88 6.30
CA LEU A 149 26.79 5.22 7.38
C LEU A 149 28.26 5.00 7.04
N LYS A 150 28.56 4.51 5.83
CA LYS A 150 29.95 4.36 5.36
C LYS A 150 30.68 5.70 5.33
N SER A 151 30.04 6.76 4.84
CA SER A 151 30.65 8.10 4.76
C SER A 151 30.93 8.72 6.13
N VAL A 152 30.09 8.42 7.13
CA VAL A 152 30.24 8.93 8.50
C VAL A 152 31.29 8.10 9.25
N VAL A 153 31.22 6.77 9.18
CA VAL A 153 32.12 5.88 9.92
C VAL A 153 33.57 6.00 9.42
N ALA A 154 33.78 6.24 8.13
CA ALA A 154 35.12 6.48 7.58
C ALA A 154 35.83 7.73 8.15
N LYS A 155 35.08 8.67 8.78
CA LYS A 155 35.65 9.89 9.36
C LYS A 155 36.15 9.71 10.80
N PHE A 156 35.73 8.65 11.49
CA PHE A 156 35.99 8.43 12.92
C PHE A 156 36.78 7.15 13.17
N ASN A 157 37.55 7.13 14.25
CA ASN A 157 38.25 5.93 14.70
C ASN A 157 37.28 4.97 15.42
N ALA A 158 37.59 3.67 15.45
CA ALA A 158 36.72 2.67 16.08
C ALA A 158 36.47 2.93 17.57
N SER A 159 37.48 3.41 18.30
CA SER A 159 37.35 3.77 19.73
C SER A 159 36.38 4.93 19.98
N GLN A 160 36.32 5.89 19.05
CA GLN A 160 35.42 7.04 19.12
C GLN A 160 33.97 6.64 18.81
N LEU A 161 33.77 5.70 17.90
CA LEU A 161 32.43 5.18 17.55
C LEU A 161 31.73 4.51 18.74
N ILE A 162 32.50 3.89 19.65
CA ILE A 162 31.96 3.26 20.86
C ILE A 162 31.65 4.32 21.92
N THR A 163 32.60 5.21 22.19
CA THR A 163 32.55 6.17 23.30
C THR A 163 31.59 7.34 23.02
N GLN A 164 31.49 7.80 21.77
CA GLN A 164 30.72 8.98 21.38
C GLN A 164 29.47 8.65 20.54
N ARG A 165 28.99 7.40 20.59
CA ARG A 165 27.89 6.92 19.73
C ARG A 165 26.67 7.85 19.72
N ALA A 166 26.27 8.39 20.88
CA ALA A 166 25.08 9.22 20.99
C ALA A 166 25.25 10.55 20.24
N GLN A 167 26.41 11.18 20.37
CA GLN A 167 26.70 12.46 19.73
C GLN A 167 26.86 12.32 18.22
N LEU A 168 27.55 11.28 17.76
CA LEU A 168 27.82 11.06 16.34
C LEU A 168 26.54 10.77 15.53
N PHE A 169 25.64 9.93 16.06
CA PHE A 169 24.39 9.62 15.38
C PHE A 169 23.35 10.73 15.50
N PHE A 170 23.38 11.50 16.59
CA PHE A 170 22.53 12.69 16.75
C PHE A 170 22.93 13.83 15.81
N TRP A 171 24.20 13.97 15.42
CA TRP A 171 24.68 15.00 14.49
C TRP A 171 24.69 14.57 13.01
N SER A 172 24.19 13.37 12.70
CA SER A 172 24.12 12.95 11.30
C SER A 172 23.11 13.83 10.53
N PRO A 173 23.32 14.12 9.23
CA PRO A 173 22.42 14.97 8.43
C PRO A 173 20.94 14.55 8.46
N PHE A 174 20.66 13.30 8.86
CA PHE A 174 19.33 12.75 8.98
C PHE A 174 18.52 13.31 10.16
N SER A 175 19.17 13.72 11.27
CA SER A 175 18.47 14.34 12.41
C SER A 175 18.13 15.81 12.13
N ASP A 176 18.99 16.53 11.43
CA ASP A 176 18.79 17.95 11.05
C ASP A 176 17.59 18.14 10.11
N LEU A 177 17.29 17.14 9.27
CA LEU A 177 16.09 17.13 8.42
C LEU A 177 14.78 17.15 9.23
N ASN A 178 14.79 16.58 10.43
CA ASN A 178 13.63 16.55 11.33
C ASN A 178 13.48 17.85 12.15
N LEU A 179 14.58 18.61 12.33
CA LEU A 179 14.57 19.88 13.07
C LEU A 179 14.16 21.09 12.22
N LYS A 180 14.27 21.00 10.89
CA LYS A 180 13.85 22.08 9.96
C LYS A 180 12.38 22.02 9.52
N THR A 181 11.63 21.05 10.01
CA THR A 181 10.22 20.81 9.61
C THR A 181 9.20 21.03 10.74
N ASN A 182 9.62 21.64 11.86
CA ASN A 182 8.73 22.28 12.84
C ASN A 182 8.99 23.77 12.90
#